data_AF-A0A919EKR7-F1
#
_entry.id   AF-A0A919EKR7-F1
#
_cell.length_a   1.000
_cell.length_b   1.000
_cell.length_c   1.000
_cell.angle_alpha   90.00
_cell.angle_beta   90.00
_cell.angle_gamma   90.00
#
_symmetry.space_group_name_H-M   'P 1'
#
loop_
_entity.id
_entity.type
_entity.pdbx_description
1 polymer ?
#
loop_
_entity_poly.entity_id
_entity_poly.type
_entity_poly.pdbx_seq_one_letter_code
_entity_poly.pdbx_strand_id
1 'polypeptide(L)'
;MTTAPAALRGLAANPSLPSDLLPALLARTRRAARHPGLPRPLMESVLHEADGRTGIELARNPALHDDFRPRLATHPDPWVRAAPVDFSGRDNRAGGPVRPGRRSPIRRRR
;
A
#
# COMPACT_ATOMS: atom_id res chain seq x y z
N MET A 1 -24.09 16.04 -1.18
CA MET A 1 -22.66 15.67 -1.26
C MET A 1 -22.14 15.46 0.17
N THR A 2 -22.17 14.23 0.67
CA THR A 2 -21.81 13.93 2.07
C THR A 2 -20.29 13.92 2.23
N THR A 3 -19.74 15.02 2.73
CA THR A 3 -18.38 15.10 3.26
C THR A 3 -18.20 13.98 4.27
N ALA A 4 -17.37 12.98 3.99
CA ALA A 4 -16.96 12.01 5.01
C ALA A 4 -16.50 12.82 6.24
N PRO A 5 -17.08 12.61 7.44
CA PRO A 5 -16.85 13.45 8.61
C PRO A 5 -15.35 13.68 8.80
N ALA A 6 -14.95 14.90 9.15
CA ALA A 6 -13.54 15.29 9.27
C ALA A 6 -12.73 14.29 10.13
N ALA A 7 -13.38 13.69 11.13
CA ALA A 7 -12.85 12.60 11.94
C ALA A 7 -12.41 11.38 11.12
N LEU A 8 -13.22 10.88 10.17
CA LEU A 8 -12.85 9.75 9.31
C LEU A 8 -11.68 10.08 8.38
N ARG A 9 -11.60 11.34 7.92
CA ARG A 9 -10.47 11.81 7.12
C ARG A 9 -9.19 11.87 7.93
N GLY A 10 -9.29 12.31 9.20
CA GLY A 10 -8.17 12.31 10.15
C GLY A 10 -7.69 10.90 10.46
N LEU A 11 -8.63 9.97 10.73
CA LEU A 11 -8.31 8.56 10.98
C LEU A 11 -7.62 7.91 9.77
N ALA A 12 -8.12 8.13 8.55
CA ALA A 12 -7.51 7.60 7.34
C ALA A 12 -6.13 8.20 7.02
N ALA A 13 -5.79 9.37 7.60
CA ALA A 13 -4.49 10.00 7.45
C ALA A 13 -3.53 9.69 8.61
N ASN A 14 -3.99 9.00 9.66
CA ASN A 14 -3.19 8.67 10.83
C ASN A 14 -2.38 7.38 10.58
N PRO A 15 -1.06 7.45 10.35
CA PRO A 15 -0.25 6.28 10.03
C PRO A 15 -0.15 5.27 11.20
N SER A 16 -0.42 5.71 12.43
CA SER A 16 -0.42 4.86 13.63
C SER A 16 -1.76 4.15 13.85
N LEU A 17 -2.71 4.28 12.92
CA LEU A 17 -3.99 3.59 13.01
C LEU A 17 -3.78 2.07 12.88
N PRO A 18 -4.35 1.25 13.79
CA PRO A 18 -4.33 -0.19 13.69
C PRO A 18 -4.95 -0.68 12.36
N SER A 19 -4.30 -1.64 11.72
CA SER A 19 -4.76 -2.23 10.45
C SER A 19 -6.13 -2.89 10.57
N ASP A 20 -6.50 -3.38 11.75
CA ASP A 20 -7.78 -4.05 12.02
C ASP A 20 -8.98 -3.10 11.87
N LEU A 21 -8.76 -1.78 11.97
CA LEU A 21 -9.81 -0.77 11.79
C LEU A 21 -9.96 -0.31 10.33
N LEU A 22 -9.01 -0.66 9.46
CA LEU A 22 -9.03 -0.26 8.06
C LEU A 22 -10.21 -0.84 7.26
N PRO A 23 -10.66 -2.10 7.45
CA PRO A 23 -11.87 -2.60 6.80
C PRO A 23 -13.10 -1.74 7.14
N ALA A 24 -13.28 -1.40 8.42
CA ALA A 24 -14.41 -0.60 8.88
C ALA A 24 -14.36 0.84 8.35
N LEU A 25 -13.16 1.40 8.17
CA LEU A 25 -12.95 2.69 7.53
C LEU A 25 -13.17 2.64 6.02
N LEU A 26 -12.72 1.61 5.31
CA LEU A 26 -12.95 1.45 3.87
C LEU A 26 -14.44 1.46 3.53
N ALA A 27 -15.27 0.82 4.37
CA ALA A 27 -16.73 0.84 4.22
C ALA A 27 -17.35 2.25 4.36
N ARG A 28 -16.63 3.21 4.95
CA ARG A 28 -17.12 4.57 5.26
C ARG A 28 -16.41 5.66 4.47
N THR A 29 -15.18 5.41 4.02
CA THR A 29 -14.35 6.37 3.30
C THR A 29 -13.34 5.66 2.39
N ARG A 30 -13.44 5.93 1.09
CA ARG A 30 -12.44 5.48 0.10
C ARG A 30 -11.02 5.95 0.38
N ARG A 31 -10.86 7.03 1.15
CA ARG A 31 -9.55 7.60 1.51
C ARG A 31 -8.70 6.62 2.34
N ALA A 32 -9.34 5.66 3.01
CA ALA A 32 -8.65 4.59 3.71
C ALA A 32 -7.87 3.66 2.75
N ALA A 33 -8.23 3.62 1.46
CA ALA A 33 -7.50 2.84 0.45
C ALA A 33 -6.06 3.36 0.22
N ARG A 34 -5.79 4.62 0.58
CA ARG A 34 -4.48 5.26 0.52
C ARG A 34 -3.64 5.04 1.79
N HIS A 35 -4.18 4.35 2.80
CA HIS A 35 -3.50 4.18 4.08
C HIS A 35 -2.23 3.32 3.93
N PRO A 36 -1.08 3.74 4.44
CA PRO A 36 0.20 3.02 4.26
C PRO A 36 0.24 1.66 4.97
N GLY A 37 -0.59 1.49 6.00
CA GLY A 37 -0.75 0.22 6.73
C GLY A 37 -1.82 -0.71 6.16
N LEU A 38 -2.34 -0.45 4.95
CA LEU A 38 -3.40 -1.27 4.36
C LEU A 38 -2.86 -2.68 4.04
N PRO A 39 -3.42 -3.75 4.62
CA PRO A 39 -2.92 -5.10 4.38
C PRO A 39 -3.25 -5.57 2.96
N ARG A 40 -2.36 -6.39 2.39
CA ARG A 40 -2.48 -6.92 1.02
C ARG A 40 -3.85 -7.55 0.71
N PRO A 41 -4.44 -8.41 1.55
CA PRO A 41 -5.76 -8.98 1.27
C PRO A 41 -6.86 -7.92 1.06
N LEU A 42 -6.82 -6.80 1.79
CA LEU A 42 -7.78 -5.71 1.60
C LEU A 42 -7.51 -4.92 0.33
N MET A 43 -6.23 -4.71 -0.06
CA MET A 43 -5.89 -4.12 -1.35
C MET A 43 -6.46 -4.95 -2.51
N GLU A 44 -6.38 -6.28 -2.42
CA GLU A 44 -6.95 -7.19 -3.41
C GLU A 44 -8.47 -7.10 -3.47
N SER A 45 -9.15 -7.09 -2.31
CA SER A 45 -10.60 -6.89 -2.25
C SER A 45 -11.01 -5.56 -2.86
N VAL A 46 -10.27 -4.48 -2.57
CA VAL A 46 -10.56 -3.16 -3.14
C VAL A 46 -10.42 -3.15 -4.67
N LEU A 47 -9.43 -3.85 -5.24
CA LEU A 47 -9.30 -3.95 -6.70
C LEU A 47 -10.37 -4.79 -7.38
N HIS A 48 -11.03 -5.67 -6.64
CA HIS A 48 -12.06 -6.54 -7.20
C HIS A 48 -13.47 -5.94 -7.05
N GLU A 49 -13.77 -5.42 -5.86
CA GLU A 49 -15.12 -5.03 -5.44
C GLU A 49 -15.37 -3.53 -5.50
N ALA A 50 -14.32 -2.70 -5.43
CA ALA A 50 -14.51 -1.27 -5.21
C ALA A 50 -14.82 -0.51 -6.50
N ASP A 51 -15.55 0.59 -6.34
CA ASP A 51 -15.80 1.54 -7.41
C ASP A 51 -14.49 2.16 -7.92
N GLY A 52 -14.48 2.59 -9.19
CA GLY A 52 -13.29 3.14 -9.82
C GLY A 52 -12.61 4.26 -9.05
N ARG A 53 -13.37 5.07 -8.29
CA ARG A 53 -12.77 6.14 -7.46
C ARG A 53 -11.97 5.59 -6.29
N THR A 54 -12.41 4.49 -5.68
CA THR A 54 -11.68 3.81 -4.61
C THR A 54 -10.44 3.10 -5.17
N GLY A 55 -10.54 2.52 -6.37
CA GLY A 55 -9.38 1.98 -7.10
C GLY A 55 -8.31 3.04 -7.42
N ILE A 56 -8.72 4.26 -7.79
CA ILE A 56 -7.79 5.39 -8.00
C ILE A 56 -7.09 5.79 -6.68
N GLU A 57 -7.80 5.81 -5.55
CA GLU A 57 -7.19 6.11 -4.25
C GLU A 57 -6.19 5.02 -3.82
N LEU A 58 -6.48 3.75 -4.13
CA LEU A 58 -5.56 2.64 -3.91
C LEU A 58 -4.30 2.76 -4.78
N ALA A 59 -4.44 3.14 -6.06
CA ALA A 59 -3.29 3.38 -6.94
C ALA A 59 -2.35 4.47 -6.39
N ARG A 60 -2.89 5.43 -5.63
CA ARG A 60 -2.12 6.50 -4.96
C ARG A 60 -1.58 6.11 -3.58
N ASN A 61 -1.71 4.85 -3.19
CA ASN A 61 -1.21 4.36 -1.92
C ASN A 61 0.33 4.23 -1.97
N PRO A 62 1.09 4.92 -1.11
CA PRO A 62 2.56 4.83 -1.10
C PRO A 62 3.08 3.45 -0.67
N ALA A 63 2.23 2.63 -0.06
CA ALA A 63 2.54 1.27 0.33
C ALA A 63 2.09 0.22 -0.70
N LEU A 64 1.61 0.63 -1.88
CA LEU A 64 1.15 -0.29 -2.90
C LEU A 64 2.30 -1.16 -3.40
N HIS A 65 2.09 -2.48 -3.43
CA HIS A 65 3.09 -3.43 -3.91
C HIS A 65 3.14 -3.43 -5.45
N ASP A 66 4.34 -3.62 -6.02
CA ASP A 66 4.53 -3.73 -7.48
C ASP A 66 3.70 -4.85 -8.12
N ASP A 67 3.39 -5.93 -7.39
CA ASP A 67 2.52 -7.02 -7.85
C ASP A 67 1.12 -6.54 -8.28
N PHE A 68 0.69 -5.36 -7.82
CA PHE A 68 -0.60 -4.76 -8.20
C PHE A 68 -0.53 -4.01 -9.53
N ARG A 69 0.66 -3.71 -10.08
CA ARG A 69 0.83 -3.07 -11.40
C ARG A 69 0.07 -3.77 -12.52
N PRO A 70 0.27 -5.08 -12.77
CA PRO A 70 -0.44 -5.76 -13.85
C PRO A 70 -1.95 -5.72 -13.64
N ARG A 71 -2.41 -5.84 -12.38
CA ARG A 71 -3.84 -5.83 -12.03
C ARG A 71 -4.48 -4.46 -12.24
N LEU A 72 -3.78 -3.38 -11.89
CA LEU A 72 -4.21 -2.01 -12.17
C LEU A 72 -4.25 -1.74 -13.68
N ALA A 73 -3.25 -2.22 -14.44
CA ALA A 73 -3.18 -2.02 -15.89
C ALA A 73 -4.29 -2.75 -16.65
N THR A 74 -4.75 -3.91 -16.15
CA THR A 74 -5.86 -4.67 -16.73
C THR A 74 -7.21 -4.37 -16.08
N HIS A 75 -7.27 -3.39 -15.16
CA HIS A 75 -8.51 -3.09 -14.44
C HIS A 75 -9.62 -2.68 -15.42
N PRO A 76 -10.88 -3.13 -15.22
CA PRO A 76 -11.98 -2.81 -16.15
C PRO A 76 -12.22 -1.30 -16.26
N ASP A 77 -12.09 -0.58 -15.15
CA ASP A 77 -12.25 0.88 -15.11
C ASP A 77 -11.03 1.62 -15.74
N PRO A 78 -11.25 2.43 -16.80
CA PRO A 78 -10.18 3.18 -17.47
C PRO A 78 -9.50 4.24 -16.58
N TRP A 79 -10.20 4.80 -15.59
CA TRP A 79 -9.62 5.79 -14.69
C TRP A 79 -8.68 5.16 -13.67
N VAL A 80 -8.95 3.92 -13.27
CA VAL A 80 -8.04 3.14 -12.43
C VAL A 80 -6.78 2.77 -13.21
N ARG A 81 -6.92 2.40 -14.50
CA ARG A 81 -5.76 2.15 -15.38
C ARG A 81 -4.87 3.38 -15.56
N ALA A 82 -5.47 4.56 -15.66
CA ALA A 82 -4.77 5.83 -15.86
C ALA A 82 -4.30 6.50 -14.55
N ALA A 83 -4.57 5.90 -13.40
CA ALA A 83 -4.23 6.52 -12.12
C ALA A 83 -2.71 6.63 -11.95
N PRO A 84 -2.20 7.78 -11.45
CA PRO A 84 -0.78 7.93 -11.16
C PRO A 84 -0.41 7.01 -10.00
N VAL A 85 0.41 6.01 -10.28
CA VAL A 85 0.83 5.02 -9.29
C VAL A 85 2.12 5.49 -8.63
N ASP A 86 2.06 5.69 -7.32
CA ASP A 86 3.20 6.16 -6.52
C ASP A 86 3.98 4.95 -5.98
N PHE A 87 5.03 4.55 -6.70
CA PHE A 87 5.96 3.49 -6.28
C PHE A 87 7.17 4.04 -5.53
N SER A 88 7.03 5.10 -4.72
CA SER A 88 8.14 5.83 -4.08
C SER A 88 9.01 5.06 -3.07
N GLY A 89 8.94 3.72 -3.04
CA GLY A 89 10.03 2.91 -2.54
C GLY A 89 9.55 1.80 -1.65
N ARG A 90 9.50 0.60 -2.22
CA ARG A 90 9.85 -0.64 -1.54
C ARG A 90 10.11 -1.65 -2.63
N ASP A 91 11.37 -1.69 -3.07
CA ASP A 91 11.96 -2.90 -3.63
C ASP A 91 11.69 -4.04 -2.65
N ASN A 92 10.57 -4.75 -2.84
CA ASN A 92 10.27 -5.96 -2.13
C ASN A 92 11.11 -7.08 -2.76
N ARG A 93 12.45 -6.89 -2.77
CA ARG A 93 13.43 -7.97 -2.90
C ARG A 93 13.38 -8.78 -1.61
N ALA A 94 12.31 -9.56 -1.48
CA ALA A 94 12.43 -10.86 -0.83
C ALA A 94 13.53 -11.63 -1.60
N GLY A 95 14.77 -11.58 -1.10
CA GLY A 95 15.91 -12.29 -1.70
C GLY A 95 17.19 -11.48 -1.97
N GLY A 96 17.50 -10.43 -1.21
CA GLY A 96 18.88 -9.94 -1.18
C GLY A 96 19.80 -11.02 -0.57
N PRO A 97 20.93 -11.41 -1.20
CA PRO A 97 21.79 -12.44 -0.63
C PRO A 97 22.31 -11.95 0.71
N VAL A 98 22.00 -12.70 1.77
CA VAL A 98 22.65 -12.58 3.07
C VAL A 98 24.13 -12.75 2.78
N ARG A 99 24.90 -11.65 2.75
CA ARG A 99 26.36 -11.74 2.68
C ARG A 99 26.79 -12.30 4.04
N PRO A 100 27.30 -13.54 4.14
CA PRO A 100 27.82 -14.01 5.40
C PRO A 100 28.96 -13.07 5.79
N GLY A 101 28.88 -12.57 7.03
CA GLY A 101 29.83 -11.61 7.57
C GLY A 101 31.26 -12.08 7.33
N ARG A 102 32.06 -11.24 6.67
CA ARG A 102 33.52 -11.38 6.66
C ARG A 102 33.99 -11.23 8.10
N ARG A 103 34.13 -12.35 8.81
CA ARG A 103 34.95 -12.41 10.02
C ARG A 103 36.37 -12.09 9.60
N SER A 104 36.81 -10.88 9.92
CA SER A 104 38.22 -10.53 9.89
C SER A 104 38.97 -11.46 10.85
N PRO A 105 39.97 -12.23 10.41
CA PRO A 105 40.88 -12.85 11.36
C PRO A 105 41.83 -11.77 11.87
N ILE A 106 41.69 -11.44 13.16
CA ILE A 106 42.68 -10.70 13.93
C ILE A 106 43.99 -11.48 13.85
N ARG A 107 44.94 -11.03 13.02
CA ARG A 107 46.32 -11.55 13.05
C ARG A 107 46.98 -11.01 14.31
N ARG A 108 47.17 -11.90 15.29
CA ARG A 108 47.97 -11.66 16.48
C ARG A 108 49.40 -11.29 16.09
N ARG A 109 49.89 -10.26 16.78
CA ARG A 109 51.29 -9.82 16.87
C ARG A 109 52.26 -10.99 16.97
N ARG A 110 53.38 -10.88 16.25
CA ARG A 110 54.69 -11.33 16.71
C ARG A 110 55.70 -10.24 16.40
#